data_AF-A0A7K1TL60-F1
#
_entry.id   AF-A0A7K1TL60-F1
#
_cell.length_a   1.000
_cell.length_b   1.000
_cell.length_c   1.000
_cell.angle_alpha   90.00
_cell.angle_beta   90.00
_cell.angle_gamma   90.00
#
_symmetry.space_group_name_H-M   'P 1'
#
loop_
_entity.id
_entity.type
_entity.pdbx_description
1 polymer ?
#
loop_
_entity_poly.entity_id
_entity_poly.type
_entity_poly.pdbx_seq_one_letter_code
_entity_poly.pdbx_strand_id
1 'polypeptide(L)'
;MSTLQIGKRLAQLRNELAAPGESAWSQARLADETGLTPNQIARLEQAGAGSIETFTRLLNFYYRHGYSLSWLLLPDNTMVSKVAIAETSKSLEATTVLSMFDRLRQVVGKELDELSVQVVS
;
A
#
# COMPACT_ATOMS: atom_id res chain seq x y z
N MET A 1 13.29 1.54 3.00
CA MET A 1 12.42 2.27 2.05
C MET A 1 11.74 3.39 2.80
N SER A 2 11.72 4.61 2.29
CA SER A 2 11.03 5.69 2.99
C SER A 2 9.52 5.62 2.74
N THR A 3 8.71 5.98 3.73
CA THR A 3 7.25 6.12 3.56
C THR A 3 6.91 7.10 2.43
N LEU A 4 7.73 8.13 2.24
CA LEU A 4 7.63 9.07 1.11
C LEU A 4 7.71 8.38 -0.27
N GLN A 5 8.55 7.36 -0.43
CA GLN A 5 8.61 6.59 -1.68
C GLN A 5 7.32 5.80 -1.92
N ILE A 6 6.75 5.22 -0.86
CA ILE A 6 5.46 4.52 -0.95
C ILE A 6 4.36 5.50 -1.39
N GLY A 7 4.29 6.68 -0.76
CA GLY A 7 3.31 7.70 -1.11
C GLY A 7 3.38 8.11 -2.59
N LYS A 8 4.60 8.36 -3.10
CA LYS A 8 4.82 8.66 -4.51
C LYS A 8 4.34 7.54 -5.44
N ARG A 9 4.60 6.28 -5.07
CA ARG A 9 4.14 5.12 -5.84
C ARG A 9 2.61 5.00 -5.83
N LEU A 10 1.96 5.25 -4.69
CA LEU A 10 0.49 5.27 -4.62
C LEU A 10 -0.11 6.33 -5.54
N ALA A 11 0.43 7.56 -5.53
CA ALA A 11 -0.01 8.62 -6.42
C ALA A 11 0.22 8.26 -7.90
N GLN A 12 1.34 7.60 -8.19
CA GLN A 12 1.65 7.10 -9.53
C GLN A 12 0.61 6.08 -10.00
N LEU A 13 0.28 5.08 -9.17
CA LEU A 13 -0.72 4.09 -9.53
C LEU A 13 -2.10 4.72 -9.74
N ARG A 14 -2.50 5.70 -8.91
CA ARG A 14 -3.76 6.44 -9.13
C ARG A 14 -3.80 7.07 -10.51
N ASN A 15 -2.72 7.73 -10.92
CA ASN A 15 -2.66 8.39 -12.23
C ASN A 15 -2.72 7.38 -13.39
N GLU A 16 -2.23 6.15 -13.17
CA GLU A 16 -2.21 5.06 -14.16
C GLU A 16 -3.54 4.27 -14.21
N LEU A 17 -4.52 4.55 -13.34
CA LEU A 17 -5.84 3.90 -13.34
C LEU A 17 -6.74 4.35 -14.51
N ALA A 18 -6.48 5.52 -15.09
CA ALA A 18 -7.29 6.04 -16.19
C ALA A 18 -7.03 5.21 -17.46
N ALA A 19 -8.10 4.76 -18.11
CA ALA A 19 -7.98 4.13 -19.42
C ALA A 19 -7.48 5.13 -20.48
N PRO A 20 -6.89 4.68 -21.60
CA PRO A 20 -6.51 5.57 -22.68
C PRO A 20 -7.70 6.42 -23.16
N GLY A 21 -7.56 7.75 -23.09
CA GLY A 21 -8.63 8.69 -23.42
C GLY A 21 -9.52 9.11 -22.25
N GLU A 22 -9.34 8.54 -21.07
CA GLU A 22 -9.99 9.00 -19.84
C GLU A 22 -9.17 10.08 -19.13
N SER A 23 -9.86 10.90 -18.34
CA SER A 23 -9.20 11.82 -17.42
C SER A 23 -8.52 11.06 -16.29
N ALA A 24 -7.34 11.53 -15.88
CA ALA A 24 -6.63 11.01 -14.73
C ALA A 24 -7.54 10.97 -13.49
N TRP A 25 -7.45 9.88 -12.73
CA TRP A 25 -8.26 9.74 -11.52
C TRP A 25 -7.86 10.78 -10.47
N SER A 26 -8.83 11.52 -9.96
CA SER A 26 -8.61 12.44 -8.84
C SER A 26 -8.49 11.69 -7.52
N GLN A 27 -7.88 12.32 -6.51
CA GLN A 27 -7.87 11.77 -5.15
C GLN A 27 -9.30 11.62 -4.59
N ALA A 28 -10.22 12.50 -4.98
CA ALA A 28 -11.63 12.42 -4.60
C ALA A 28 -12.29 11.16 -5.18
N ARG A 29 -12.09 10.89 -6.47
CA ARG A 29 -12.61 9.66 -7.11
C ARG A 29 -12.06 8.40 -6.42
N LEU A 30 -10.77 8.37 -6.12
CA LEU A 30 -10.16 7.24 -5.41
C LEU A 30 -10.70 7.10 -3.98
N ALA A 31 -10.97 8.21 -3.29
CA ALA A 31 -11.58 8.22 -1.97
C ALA A 31 -12.98 7.58 -2.01
N ASP A 32 -13.81 7.96 -2.98
CA ASP A 32 -15.15 7.41 -3.17
C ASP A 32 -15.11 5.89 -3.41
N GLU A 33 -14.23 5.42 -4.29
CA GLU A 33 -14.09 4.00 -4.64
C GLU A 33 -13.54 3.12 -3.50
N THR A 34 -12.82 3.73 -2.55
CA THR A 34 -12.21 3.02 -1.42
C THR A 34 -12.97 3.18 -0.10
N GLY A 35 -14.01 4.03 -0.09
CA GLY A 35 -14.71 4.44 1.13
C GLY A 35 -13.79 5.17 2.11
N LEU A 36 -12.74 5.81 1.61
CA LEU A 36 -11.82 6.64 2.39
C LEU A 36 -12.19 8.11 2.21
N THR A 37 -11.65 8.98 3.06
CA THR A 37 -11.77 10.43 2.87
C THR A 37 -10.67 10.96 1.93
N PRO A 38 -10.90 12.06 1.20
CA PRO A 38 -9.87 12.70 0.38
C PRO A 38 -8.60 13.05 1.17
N ASN A 39 -8.75 13.47 2.43
CA ASN A 39 -7.62 13.76 3.32
C ASN A 39 -6.80 12.52 3.67
N GLN A 40 -7.45 11.35 3.86
CA GLN A 40 -6.73 10.09 4.08
C GLN A 40 -5.91 9.68 2.85
N ILE A 41 -6.49 9.83 1.65
CA ILE A 41 -5.76 9.59 0.39
C ILE A 41 -4.58 10.55 0.26
N ALA A 42 -4.81 11.85 0.47
CA ALA A 42 -3.75 12.85 0.36
C ALA A 42 -2.59 12.60 1.34
N ARG A 43 -2.88 12.26 2.60
CA ARG A 43 -1.85 11.92 3.60
C ARG A 43 -1.04 10.69 3.21
N LEU A 44 -1.68 9.67 2.68
CA LEU A 44 -1.01 8.47 2.19
C LEU A 44 -0.11 8.78 0.98
N GLU A 45 -0.61 9.52 0.01
CA GLU A 45 0.15 9.85 -1.20
C GLU A 45 1.32 10.82 -0.94
N GLN A 46 1.15 11.78 -0.03
CA GLN A 46 2.17 12.80 0.24
C GLN A 46 3.23 12.34 1.24
N ALA A 47 2.82 11.66 2.32
CA ALA A 47 3.70 11.31 3.43
C ALA A 47 3.93 9.79 3.58
N GLY A 48 3.17 8.96 2.84
CA GLY A 48 3.13 7.51 3.10
C GLY A 48 2.64 7.17 4.49
N ALA A 49 1.84 8.05 5.10
CA ALA A 49 1.45 7.99 6.50
C ALA A 49 -0.07 7.91 6.64
N GLY A 50 -0.53 7.02 7.50
CA GLY A 50 -1.94 6.75 7.77
C GLY A 50 -2.10 5.60 8.74
N SER A 51 -3.33 5.27 9.12
CA SER A 51 -3.56 4.05 9.89
C SER A 51 -3.32 2.82 9.00
N ILE A 52 -2.98 1.70 9.64
CA ILE A 52 -2.80 0.41 8.95
C ILE A 52 -4.08 0.04 8.19
N GLU A 53 -5.26 0.33 8.74
CA GLU A 53 -6.54 0.07 8.08
C GLU A 53 -6.67 0.86 6.76
N THR A 54 -6.41 2.18 6.80
CA THR A 54 -6.47 3.02 5.60
C THR A 54 -5.48 2.53 4.54
N PHE A 55 -4.26 2.19 4.95
CA PHE A 55 -3.24 1.68 4.05
C PHE A 55 -3.67 0.34 3.42
N THR A 56 -4.18 -0.59 4.22
CA THR A 56 -4.59 -1.92 3.75
C THR A 56 -5.77 -1.85 2.76
N ARG A 57 -6.75 -0.96 3.01
CA ARG A 57 -7.85 -0.71 2.06
C ARG A 57 -7.33 -0.27 0.70
N LEU A 58 -6.37 0.64 0.70
CA LEU A 58 -5.79 1.19 -0.53
C LEU A 58 -4.93 0.15 -1.27
N LEU A 59 -4.14 -0.66 -0.55
CA LEU A 59 -3.39 -1.76 -1.15
C LEU A 59 -4.33 -2.79 -1.78
N ASN A 60 -5.39 -3.19 -1.08
CA ASN A 60 -6.38 -4.12 -1.60
C ASN A 60 -7.07 -3.57 -2.86
N PHE A 61 -7.39 -2.28 -2.88
CA PHE A 61 -7.93 -1.62 -4.07
C PHE A 61 -6.99 -1.77 -5.29
N TYR A 62 -5.71 -1.44 -5.13
CA TYR A 62 -4.74 -1.55 -6.23
C TYR A 62 -4.50 -3.01 -6.65
N TYR A 63 -4.44 -3.93 -5.70
CA TYR A 63 -4.33 -5.35 -6.00
C TYR A 63 -5.50 -5.85 -6.85
N ARG A 64 -6.73 -5.46 -6.52
CA ARG A 64 -7.94 -5.79 -7.29
C ARG A 64 -7.95 -5.17 -8.68
N HIS A 65 -7.21 -4.09 -8.90
CA HIS A 65 -7.00 -3.45 -10.20
C HIS A 65 -5.78 -4.01 -10.95
N GLY A 66 -5.19 -5.12 -10.48
CA GLY A 66 -4.13 -5.85 -11.17
C GLY A 66 -2.73 -5.31 -10.91
N TYR A 67 -2.54 -4.43 -9.92
CA TYR A 67 -1.21 -3.94 -9.56
C TYR A 67 -0.50 -4.86 -8.57
N SER A 68 0.83 -4.95 -8.72
CA SER A 68 1.71 -5.72 -7.85
C SER A 68 2.00 -4.98 -6.55
N LEU A 69 1.60 -5.60 -5.42
CA LEU A 69 1.94 -5.08 -4.09
C LEU A 69 3.45 -5.14 -3.83
N SER A 70 4.15 -6.13 -4.40
CA SER A 70 5.62 -6.23 -4.30
C SER A 70 6.29 -5.03 -4.96
N TRP A 71 5.79 -4.59 -6.12
CA TRP A 71 6.31 -3.39 -6.77
C TRP A 71 6.10 -2.14 -5.91
N LEU A 72 4.97 -2.06 -5.23
CA LEU A 72 4.63 -0.91 -4.39
C LEU A 72 5.47 -0.87 -3.10
N LEU A 73 5.68 -2.02 -2.47
CA LEU A 73 6.22 -2.14 -1.11
C LEU A 73 7.72 -2.47 -1.03
N LEU A 74 8.36 -2.95 -2.11
CA LEU A 74 9.78 -3.29 -2.05
C LEU A 74 10.66 -2.03 -2.11
N PRO A 75 11.70 -1.92 -1.25
CA PRO A 75 12.64 -0.79 -1.28
C PRO A 75 13.24 -0.55 -2.66
N ASP A 76 13.67 -1.62 -3.30
CA ASP A 76 14.09 -1.66 -4.69
C ASP A 76 13.06 -2.48 -5.48
N ASN A 77 12.42 -1.84 -6.44
CA ASN A 77 11.39 -2.43 -7.28
C ASN A 77 11.75 -2.38 -8.77
N THR A 78 13.02 -2.12 -9.11
CA THR A 78 13.51 -1.97 -10.48
C THR A 78 13.31 -3.24 -11.33
N MET A 79 13.43 -4.41 -10.71
CA MET A 79 13.26 -5.72 -11.35
C MET A 79 11.85 -6.30 -11.17
N VAL A 80 10.92 -5.54 -10.59
CA VAL A 80 9.57 -6.02 -10.28
C VAL A 80 8.59 -5.41 -11.28
N SER A 81 7.69 -6.23 -11.84
CA SER A 81 6.61 -5.71 -12.69
C SER A 81 5.59 -4.94 -11.85
N LYS A 82 5.14 -3.79 -12.37
CA LYS A 82 4.01 -3.03 -11.81
C LYS A 82 2.68 -3.77 -11.88
N VAL A 83 2.49 -4.59 -12.91
CA VAL A 83 1.28 -5.37 -13.14
C VAL A 83 1.50 -6.80 -12.65
N ALA A 84 0.52 -7.33 -11.91
CA ALA A 84 0.52 -8.72 -11.49
C ALA A 84 0.28 -9.63 -12.70
N ILE A 85 1.21 -10.54 -12.98
CA ILE A 85 1.07 -11.53 -14.06
C ILE A 85 0.13 -12.62 -13.53
N ALA A 86 -1.16 -12.52 -13.86
CA ALA A 86 -2.12 -13.61 -13.73
C ALA A 86 -1.75 -14.69 -14.76
N GLU A 87 -1.44 -15.94 -14.40
CA GLU A 87 -2.45 -16.96 -14.13
C GLU A 87 -2.00 -18.05 -13.11
N THR A 88 -0.74 -18.05 -12.68
CA THR A 88 -0.20 -19.04 -11.70
C THR A 88 -0.13 -18.50 -10.26
N SER A 89 -0.45 -17.23 -10.05
CA SER A 89 -0.04 -16.44 -8.88
C SER A 89 -1.05 -16.39 -7.72
N LYS A 90 -2.30 -16.85 -7.90
CA LYS A 90 -3.35 -16.72 -6.86
C LYS A 90 -3.04 -17.43 -5.55
N SER A 91 -2.27 -18.52 -5.55
CA SER A 91 -1.91 -19.26 -4.33
C SER A 91 -0.60 -18.80 -3.71
N LEU A 92 0.39 -18.37 -4.51
CA LEU A 92 1.70 -17.90 -4.03
C LEU A 92 1.64 -16.48 -3.42
N GLU A 93 0.76 -15.61 -3.94
CA GLU A 93 0.64 -14.23 -3.49
C GLU A 93 -0.03 -14.12 -2.12
N ALA A 94 -1.05 -14.94 -1.82
CA ALA A 94 -1.71 -14.93 -0.52
C ALA A 94 -0.73 -15.30 0.60
N THR A 95 0.10 -16.32 0.41
CA THR A 95 1.17 -16.70 1.36
C THR A 95 2.22 -15.60 1.51
N THR A 96 2.54 -14.88 0.45
CA THR A 96 3.51 -13.77 0.51
C THR A 96 2.95 -12.59 1.31
N VAL A 97 1.71 -12.19 1.01
CA VAL A 97 1.02 -11.11 1.72
C VAL A 97 0.83 -11.46 3.20
N LEU A 98 0.44 -12.70 3.53
CA LEU A 98 0.32 -13.16 4.91
C LEU A 98 1.67 -13.11 5.64
N SER A 99 2.75 -13.55 5.01
CA SER A 99 4.09 -13.47 5.61
C SER A 99 4.57 -12.03 5.83
N MET A 100 4.18 -11.09 4.96
CA MET A 100 4.46 -9.67 5.15
C MET A 100 3.64 -9.08 6.29
N PHE A 101 2.37 -9.48 6.45
CA PHE A 101 1.54 -9.08 7.59
C PHE A 101 2.06 -9.64 8.91
N ASP A 102 2.51 -10.88 8.96
CA ASP A 102 3.15 -11.47 10.15
C ASP A 102 4.41 -10.72 10.52
N ARG A 103 5.22 -10.34 9.53
CA ARG A 103 6.44 -9.57 9.76
C ARG A 103 6.14 -8.16 10.24
N LEU A 104 5.12 -7.51 9.70
CA LEU A 104 4.65 -6.20 10.18
C LEU A 104 4.16 -6.30 11.63
N ARG A 105 3.39 -7.34 11.96
CA ARG A 105 2.89 -7.61 13.31
C ARG A 105 4.03 -7.81 14.30
N GLN A 106 5.08 -8.54 13.92
CA GLN A 106 6.25 -8.75 14.78
C GLN A 106 7.00 -7.45 15.06
N VAL A 107 7.20 -6.60 14.05
CA VAL A 107 7.88 -5.31 14.22
C VAL A 107 7.06 -4.39 15.13
N VAL A 108 5.75 -4.29 14.90
CA VAL A 108 4.87 -3.46 15.75
C VAL A 108 4.80 -3.97 17.18
N GLY A 109 4.74 -5.30 17.38
CA GLY A 109 4.75 -5.90 18.71
C GLY A 109 6.05 -5.59 19.46
N LYS A 110 7.19 -5.67 18.78
CA LYS A 110 8.50 -5.37 19.37
C LYS A 110 8.62 -3.89 19.79
N GLU A 111 8.15 -2.96 18.95
CA GLU A 111 8.14 -1.52 19.28
C GLU A 111 7.20 -1.20 20.47
N LEU A 112 6.05 -1.90 20.56
CA LEU A 112 5.13 -1.78 21.70
C LEU A 112 5.75 -2.31 22.99
N ASP A 113 6.45 -3.44 22.93
CA ASP A 113 7.14 -4.01 24.09
C ASP A 113 8.28 -3.09 24.55
N GLU A 114 9.07 -2.54 23.63
CA GLU A 114 10.15 -1.58 23.93
C GLU A 114 9.62 -0.27 24.55
N LEU A 115 8.45 0.22 24.10
CA LEU A 115 7.77 1.37 24.71
C LEU A 115 7.19 1.06 26.10
N SER A 116 6.70 -0.18 26.32
CA SER A 116 6.15 -0.59 27.62
C SER A 116 7.21 -0.70 28.71
N VAL A 117 8.46 -1.01 28.36
CA VAL A 117 9.61 -1.07 29.29
C VAL A 117 10.08 0.33 29.70
N GLN A 118 9.95 1.34 28.83
CA GLN A 118 10.32 2.73 29.13
C GLN A 118 9.34 3.46 30.04
N VAL A 119 8.10 2.99 30.19
CA VAL A 119 7.07 3.63 31.04
C VAL A 119 7.07 3.08 32.47
N VAL A 120 7.76 1.96 32.73
CA VAL A 120 7.86 1.30 34.05
C VAL A 120 9.25 1.49 34.70
N SER A 121 10.14 2.25 34.07
CA SER A 121 11.45 2.67 34.61
C SER A 121 11.43 4.12 35.04
#